data_AF-A0A2V6WUE4-F1
#
_entry.id   AF-A0A2V6WUE4-F1
#
_cell.length_a   1.000
_cell.length_b   1.000
_cell.length_c   1.000
_cell.angle_alpha   90.00
_cell.angle_beta   90.00
_cell.angle_gamma   90.00
#
_symmetry.space_group_name_H-M   'P 1'
#
loop_
_entity.id
_entity.type
_entity.pdbx_description
1 polymer ?
#
loop_
_entity_poly.entity_id
_entity_poly.type
_entity_poly.pdbx_seq_one_letter_code
_entity_poly.pdbx_strand_id
1 'polypeptide(L)'
;MKVLFVAGFGPIVRDMDAALRFYRDTIGLPLEESGDVSTEKVDGVKHLGLWPLADAAESCFGSREWPSNVTAPQAWIEFDVEDVAAAAEEL
;
A
#
# COMPACT_ATOMS: atom_id res chain seq x y z
N MET A 1 17.41 10.24 8.68
CA MET A 1 16.86 8.87 8.55
C MET A 1 17.78 7.91 7.77
N LYS A 2 18.03 6.67 8.27
CA LYS A 2 18.74 5.58 7.56
C LYS A 2 17.76 4.48 7.13
N VAL A 3 17.55 4.34 5.82
CA VAL A 3 16.69 3.30 5.22
C VAL A 3 17.44 1.96 5.16
N LEU A 4 16.80 0.89 5.62
CA LEU A 4 17.34 -0.47 5.60
C LEU A 4 16.93 -1.22 4.33
N PHE A 5 15.64 -1.21 3.99
CA PHE A 5 15.09 -1.82 2.78
C PHE A 5 13.67 -1.34 2.50
N VAL A 6 13.12 -1.69 1.32
CA VAL A 6 11.69 -1.56 1.03
C VAL A 6 10.94 -2.66 1.76
N ALA A 7 10.14 -2.28 2.75
CA ALA A 7 9.32 -3.19 3.55
C ALA A 7 8.06 -3.62 2.79
N GLY A 8 7.49 -2.69 2.01
CA GLY A 8 6.32 -2.98 1.22
C GLY A 8 6.16 -2.05 0.04
N PHE A 9 5.43 -2.52 -0.96
CA PHE A 9 5.03 -1.74 -2.11
C PHE A 9 3.71 -2.28 -2.64
N GLY A 10 2.90 -1.45 -3.26
CA GLY A 10 1.73 -1.95 -3.96
C GLY A 10 0.84 -0.88 -4.54
N PRO A 11 -0.18 -1.26 -5.31
CA PRO A 11 -1.10 -0.31 -5.90
C PRO A 11 -2.06 0.28 -4.86
N ILE A 12 -2.44 1.54 -5.09
CA ILE A 12 -3.60 2.15 -4.43
C ILE A 12 -4.83 1.90 -5.30
N VAL A 13 -5.84 1.24 -4.74
CA VAL A 13 -7.00 0.75 -5.51
C VAL A 13 -8.28 1.48 -5.13
N ARG A 14 -9.11 1.85 -6.11
CA ARG A 14 -10.40 2.53 -5.87
C ARG A 14 -11.57 1.57 -5.65
N ASP A 15 -11.51 0.43 -6.33
CA ASP A 15 -12.52 -0.62 -6.31
C ASP A 15 -11.78 -1.93 -6.07
N MET A 16 -11.99 -2.51 -4.88
CA MET A 16 -11.31 -3.72 -4.45
C MET A 16 -11.73 -4.94 -5.30
N ASP A 17 -13.00 -5.03 -5.68
CA ASP A 17 -13.49 -6.16 -6.49
C ASP A 17 -12.87 -6.13 -7.90
N ALA A 18 -12.79 -4.93 -8.50
CA ALA A 18 -12.11 -4.75 -9.78
C ALA A 18 -10.61 -5.05 -9.67
N ALA A 19 -9.97 -4.62 -8.59
CA ALA A 19 -8.57 -4.88 -8.34
C ALA A 19 -8.28 -6.38 -8.17
N LEU A 20 -9.10 -7.10 -7.40
CA LEU A 20 -8.97 -8.55 -7.22
C LEU A 20 -9.13 -9.30 -8.55
N ARG A 21 -10.15 -8.97 -9.35
CA ARG A 21 -10.32 -9.55 -10.70
C ARG A 21 -9.09 -9.35 -11.58
N PHE A 22 -8.45 -8.19 -11.47
CA PHE A 22 -7.27 -7.88 -12.26
C PHE A 22 -6.00 -8.56 -11.70
N TYR A 23 -5.61 -8.23 -10.47
CA TYR A 23 -4.34 -8.67 -9.88
C TYR A 23 -4.32 -10.15 -9.52
N ARG A 24 -5.38 -10.67 -8.92
CA ARG A 24 -5.46 -12.09 -8.55
C ARG A 24 -5.88 -12.93 -9.73
N ASP A 25 -7.03 -12.63 -10.33
CA ASP A 25 -7.66 -13.58 -11.26
C ASP A 25 -7.08 -13.48 -12.68
N THR A 26 -6.69 -12.29 -13.14
CA THR A 26 -6.15 -12.08 -14.51
C THR A 26 -4.62 -12.17 -14.54
N ILE A 27 -3.92 -11.45 -13.65
CA ILE A 27 -2.45 -11.47 -13.59
C ILE A 27 -1.94 -12.73 -12.88
N GLY A 28 -2.70 -13.31 -11.95
CA GLY A 28 -2.30 -14.52 -11.24
C GLY A 28 -1.39 -14.25 -10.04
N LEU A 29 -1.43 -13.05 -9.44
CA LEU A 29 -0.67 -12.79 -8.22
C LEU A 29 -1.19 -13.68 -7.07
N PRO A 30 -0.30 -14.27 -6.26
CA PRO A 30 -0.68 -15.17 -5.16
C PRO A 30 -1.16 -14.38 -3.93
N LEU A 31 -2.19 -13.56 -4.11
CA LEU A 31 -2.79 -12.72 -3.08
C LEU A 31 -3.63 -13.54 -2.11
N GLU A 32 -3.57 -13.16 -0.83
CA GLU A 32 -4.31 -13.74 0.28
C GLU A 32 -5.15 -12.64 0.97
N GLU A 33 -6.25 -13.02 1.61
CA GLU A 33 -7.15 -12.10 2.31
C GLU A 33 -7.12 -12.43 3.82
N SER A 34 -6.08 -11.95 4.51
CA SER A 34 -5.87 -12.21 5.94
C SER A 34 -5.67 -10.90 6.71
N GLY A 35 -6.73 -10.10 6.78
CA GLY A 35 -6.70 -8.75 7.33
C GLY A 35 -6.63 -7.70 6.23
N ASP A 36 -5.56 -7.73 5.43
CA ASP A 36 -5.41 -6.99 4.18
C ASP A 36 -5.32 -7.95 2.97
N VAL A 37 -5.39 -7.40 1.75
CA VAL A 37 -5.23 -8.16 0.51
C VAL A 37 -3.80 -8.06 0.03
N SER A 38 -2.99 -9.08 0.25
CA SER A 38 -1.54 -8.98 0.07
C SER A 38 -0.85 -10.32 -0.20
N THR A 39 0.46 -10.26 -0.49
CA THR A 39 1.32 -11.44 -0.62
C THR A 39 2.78 -11.11 -0.32
N GLU A 40 3.47 -12.06 0.31
CA GLU A 40 4.92 -12.05 0.55
C GLU A 40 5.64 -13.07 -0.35
N LYS A 41 4.91 -13.68 -1.30
CA LYS A 41 5.38 -14.79 -2.14
C LYS A 41 6.02 -14.34 -3.46
N VAL A 42 6.23 -13.04 -3.63
CA VAL A 42 6.83 -12.44 -4.83
C VAL A 42 8.21 -11.90 -4.47
N ASP A 43 9.25 -12.47 -5.08
CA ASP A 43 10.62 -12.04 -4.86
C ASP A 43 10.83 -10.56 -5.23
N GLY A 44 11.68 -9.87 -4.47
CA GLY A 44 12.08 -8.47 -4.72
C GLY A 44 11.27 -7.43 -3.93
N VAL A 45 10.12 -7.79 -3.39
CA VAL A 45 9.34 -6.98 -2.44
C VAL A 45 8.98 -7.84 -1.24
N LYS A 46 9.16 -7.32 -0.02
CA LYS A 46 8.84 -8.08 1.19
C LYS A 46 7.32 -8.23 1.38
N HIS A 47 6.57 -7.15 1.18
CA HIS A 47 5.10 -7.13 1.22
C HIS A 47 4.50 -6.48 -0.03
N LEU A 48 3.74 -7.23 -0.83
CA LEU A 48 2.97 -6.70 -1.96
C LEU A 48 1.49 -6.64 -1.60
N GLY A 49 0.95 -5.45 -1.37
CA GLY A 49 -0.43 -5.26 -0.87
C GLY A 49 -1.29 -4.34 -1.73
N LEU A 50 -2.56 -4.71 -1.94
CA LEU A 50 -3.56 -3.83 -2.53
C LEU A 50 -4.14 -2.95 -1.41
N TRP A 51 -3.91 -1.64 -1.47
CA TRP A 51 -4.38 -0.73 -0.42
C TRP A 51 -5.51 0.17 -0.94
N PRO A 52 -6.73 0.15 -0.35
CA PRO A 52 -7.81 1.00 -0.79
C PRO A 52 -7.49 2.49 -0.70
N LEU A 53 -7.87 3.26 -1.72
CA LEU A 53 -7.76 4.72 -1.73
C LEU A 53 -8.53 5.35 -0.55
N ALA A 54 -9.64 4.72 -0.14
CA ALA A 54 -10.41 5.17 1.02
C ALA A 54 -9.64 5.04 2.34
N ASP A 55 -8.86 3.97 2.49
CA ASP A 55 -8.07 3.75 3.71
C ASP A 55 -6.83 4.65 3.69
N ALA A 56 -6.20 4.86 2.53
CA ALA A 56 -5.15 5.87 2.36
C ALA A 56 -5.68 7.29 2.65
N ALA A 57 -6.90 7.63 2.20
CA ALA A 57 -7.53 8.90 2.53
C ALA A 57 -7.73 9.06 4.04
N GLU A 58 -8.18 8.00 4.71
CA GLU A 58 -8.41 8.00 6.15
C GLU A 58 -7.10 8.22 6.92
N SER A 59 -6.00 7.56 6.51
CA SER A 59 -4.68 7.78 7.09
C SER A 59 -4.12 9.19 6.83
N CYS A 60 -4.32 9.76 5.65
CA CYS A 60 -3.74 11.06 5.28
C CYS A 60 -4.59 12.27 5.73
N PHE A 61 -5.91 12.14 5.78
CA PHE A 61 -6.83 13.26 5.96
C PHE A 61 -7.88 13.04 7.07
N GLY A 62 -7.90 11.87 7.72
CA GLY A 62 -8.91 11.53 8.73
C GLY A 62 -10.32 11.33 8.15
N SER A 63 -10.43 11.13 6.84
CA SER A 63 -11.71 10.91 6.12
C SER A 63 -11.52 9.84 5.05
N ARG A 64 -12.52 8.99 4.84
CA ARG A 64 -12.50 7.96 3.78
C ARG A 64 -12.66 8.52 2.37
N GLU A 65 -12.95 9.82 2.23
CA GLU A 65 -13.04 10.49 0.93
C GLU A 65 -11.71 11.14 0.55
N TRP A 66 -11.17 10.75 -0.61
CA TRP A 66 -9.98 11.41 -1.15
C TRP A 66 -10.34 12.82 -1.66
N PRO A 67 -9.65 13.89 -1.23
CA PRO A 67 -9.96 15.25 -1.65
C PRO A 67 -9.89 15.44 -3.17
N SER A 68 -10.94 16.02 -3.77
CA SER A 68 -11.05 16.18 -5.23
C SER A 68 -10.01 17.13 -5.84
N ASN A 69 -9.42 18.00 -5.02
CA ASN A 69 -8.36 18.94 -5.39
C ASN A 69 -6.95 18.36 -5.24
N VAL A 70 -6.80 17.11 -4.76
CA VAL A 70 -5.51 16.41 -4.61
C VAL A 70 -5.47 15.23 -5.56
N THR A 71 -4.43 15.15 -6.39
CA THR A 71 -4.24 14.01 -7.31
C THR A 71 -4.11 12.71 -6.51
N ALA A 72 -4.97 11.73 -6.81
CA ALA A 72 -4.94 10.44 -6.14
C ALA A 72 -3.67 9.66 -6.49
N PRO A 73 -2.96 9.08 -5.51
CA PRO A 73 -1.80 8.25 -5.76
C PRO A 73 -2.19 6.98 -6.51
N GLN A 74 -1.23 6.38 -7.21
CA GLN A 74 -1.40 5.11 -7.93
C GLN A 74 -0.77 3.93 -7.17
N ALA A 75 0.17 4.20 -6.27
CA ALA A 75 0.89 3.21 -5.50
C ALA A 75 1.32 3.79 -4.15
N TRP A 76 1.66 2.89 -3.24
CA TRP A 76 2.30 3.19 -1.97
C TRP A 76 3.65 2.47 -1.90
N ILE A 77 4.52 2.98 -1.03
CA ILE A 77 5.81 2.37 -0.73
C ILE A 77 6.08 2.55 0.76
N GLU A 78 6.60 1.50 1.38
CA GLU A 78 6.99 1.48 2.78
C GLU A 78 8.47 1.15 2.89
N PHE A 79 9.16 1.88 3.77
CA PHE A 79 10.57 1.68 4.05
C PHE A 79 10.75 1.27 5.49
N ASP A 80 11.52 0.20 5.70
CA ASP A 80 12.03 -0.13 7.02
C ASP A 80 13.23 0.77 7.32
N VAL A 81 13.28 1.29 8.54
CA VAL A 81 14.29 2.26 8.97
C VAL A 81 14.87 1.84 10.31
N GLU A 82 16.11 2.26 10.57
CA GLU A 82 16.81 1.90 11.82
C GLU A 82 16.10 2.41 13.08
N ASP A 83 15.40 3.55 12.99
CA ASP A 83 14.58 4.12 14.06
C ASP A 83 13.36 4.84 13.45
N VAL A 84 12.17 4.31 13.72
CA VAL A 84 10.89 4.83 13.20
C VAL A 84 10.51 6.16 13.87
N ALA A 85 10.79 6.33 15.16
CA ALA A 85 10.43 7.55 15.88
C ALA A 85 11.29 8.72 15.38
N ALA A 86 12.60 8.51 15.25
CA ALA A 86 13.50 9.51 14.69
C ALA A 86 13.16 9.84 13.23
N ALA A 87 12.76 8.84 12.43
CA ALA A 87 12.32 9.07 11.05
C ALA A 87 11.06 9.95 10.97
N ALA A 88 10.10 9.75 11.88
CA ALA A 88 8.85 10.52 11.90
C ALA A 88 9.07 11.98 12.31
N GLU A 89 10.05 12.28 13.17
CA GLU A 89 10.38 13.66 13.56
C GLU A 89 10.98 14.50 12.39
N GLU A 90 11.46 13.86 11.33
CA GLU A 90 12.04 14.53 10.16
C GLU A 90 11.02 14.92 9.07
N LEU A 91 9.73 14.56 9.21
CA LEU A 91 8.66 14.73 8.20
C LEU A 91 7.48 15.57 8.72
#